data_AF-A0A1F5E5H4-F1
#
_entry.id   AF-A0A1F5E5H4-F1
#
_cell.length_a   1.000
_cell.length_b   1.000
_cell.length_c   1.000
_cell.angle_alpha   90.00
_cell.angle_beta   90.00
_cell.angle_gamma   90.00
#
_symmetry.space_group_name_H-M   'P 1'
#
loop_
_entity.id
_entity.type
_entity.pdbx_description
1 polymer ?
#
loop_
_entity_poly.entity_id
_entity_poly.type
_entity_poly.pdbx_seq_one_letter_code
_entity_poly.pdbx_strand_id
1 'polypeptide(L)'
;MKTIQLRTSTGFTLIELLVVITLIGILAVAVLSALNPAEQVNKAKDARMSADSAQLLSAIDRYYAANLQFPWTEYTAAPAYGVDDLFGAPAYAYGVGVCGDQDAAGNQDLTQDADTLGDGTGGCAEHGLLVESTELKSGFEKRSYFSDASVTNHPENTLWLFKPAGDPTIYVCYKPSAKTNQDKANDTSSALKYLTWSGADGSGTPTAITQCDPGTSPAAVDWTGNPDDWCWTCVPE
;
A
#
# COMPACT_ATOMS: atom_id res chain seq x y z
N MET A 1 21.72 25.93 67.45
CA MET A 1 22.26 26.72 66.32
C MET A 1 22.59 25.77 65.19
N LYS A 2 21.93 25.89 64.03
CA LYS A 2 22.19 25.07 62.84
C LYS A 2 22.68 26.03 61.75
N THR A 3 23.98 25.98 61.46
CA THR A 3 24.63 26.83 60.47
C THR A 3 24.28 26.34 59.08
N ILE A 4 23.51 27.14 58.33
CA ILE A 4 23.16 26.88 56.93
C ILE A 4 24.40 27.24 56.09
N GLN A 5 25.09 26.21 55.60
CA GLN A 5 26.20 26.34 54.65
C GLN A 5 25.63 26.55 53.24
N LEU A 6 25.77 27.76 52.69
CA LEU A 6 25.42 28.07 51.29
C LEU A 6 26.53 27.53 50.37
N ARG A 7 26.22 26.49 49.59
CA ARG A 7 27.10 25.97 48.53
C ARG A 7 27.19 26.99 47.40
N THR A 8 28.41 27.40 47.06
CA THR A 8 28.69 28.20 45.86
C THR A 8 28.50 27.33 44.62
N SER A 9 27.45 27.60 43.85
CA SER A 9 27.27 27.04 42.50
C SER A 9 28.24 27.75 41.56
N THR A 10 29.22 27.02 41.03
CA THR A 10 30.04 27.47 39.91
C THR A 10 29.18 27.45 38.65
N GLY A 11 28.93 28.61 38.04
CA GLY A 11 28.16 28.72 36.81
C GLY A 11 28.93 28.19 35.59
N PHE A 12 28.21 27.61 34.63
CA PHE A 12 28.76 27.21 33.33
C PHE A 12 29.34 28.41 32.59
N THR A 13 30.50 28.23 31.96
CA THR A 13 31.08 29.28 31.12
C THR A 13 30.37 29.34 29.77
N LEU A 14 30.29 30.54 29.18
CA LEU A 14 29.70 30.74 27.86
C LEU A 14 30.43 29.93 26.77
N ILE A 15 31.75 29.74 26.95
CA ILE A 15 32.59 28.96 26.03
C ILE A 15 32.31 27.45 26.11
N GLU A 16 32.04 26.91 27.31
CA GLU A 16 31.65 25.50 27.45
C GLU A 16 30.36 25.22 26.69
N LEU A 17 29.36 26.09 26.82
CA LEU A 17 28.10 25.91 26.11
C LEU A 17 28.28 26.00 24.58
N LEU A 18 29.13 26.93 24.11
CA LEU A 18 29.43 27.11 22.68
C LEU A 18 30.15 25.89 22.08
N VAL A 19 31.12 25.32 22.78
CA VAL A 19 31.82 24.12 22.30
C VAL A 19 30.87 22.91 22.28
N VAL A 20 29.98 22.79 23.26
CA VAL A 20 29.04 21.66 23.32
C VAL A 20 28.03 21.70 22.16
N ILE A 21 27.43 22.86 21.87
CA ILE A 21 26.46 22.96 20.76
C ILE A 21 27.13 22.72 19.40
N THR A 22 28.39 23.15 19.23
CA THR A 22 29.14 22.90 17.99
C THR A 22 29.48 21.41 17.85
N LEU A 23 29.90 20.75 18.94
CA LEU A 23 30.17 19.32 18.95
C LEU A 23 28.91 18.48 18.69
N ILE A 24 27.78 18.82 19.32
CA ILE A 24 26.50 18.16 19.07
C ILE A 24 26.06 18.36 17.61
N GLY A 25 26.24 19.56 17.05
CA GLY A 25 25.93 19.83 15.64
C GLY A 25 26.71 18.94 14.68
N ILE A 26 28.03 18.77 14.89
CA ILE A 26 28.89 17.93 14.04
C ILE A 26 28.49 16.45 14.15
N LEU A 27 28.30 15.96 15.38
CA LEU A 27 27.90 14.57 15.61
C LEU A 27 26.52 14.26 15.02
N ALA A 28 25.57 15.20 15.12
CA ALA A 28 24.25 15.03 14.53
C ALA A 28 24.31 14.85 13.01
N VAL A 29 25.05 15.70 12.29
CA VAL A 29 25.22 15.59 10.82
C VAL A 29 25.90 14.27 10.45
N ALA A 30 26.93 13.86 11.20
CA ALA A 30 27.62 12.58 10.95
C ALA A 30 26.67 11.38 11.09
N VAL A 31 25.87 11.32 12.15
CA VAL A 31 24.89 10.24 12.39
C VAL A 31 23.80 10.22 11.32
N LEU A 32 23.24 11.38 10.96
CA LEU A 32 22.22 11.51 9.91
C LEU A 32 22.74 11.07 8.54
N SER A 33 24.03 11.29 8.25
CA SER A 33 24.65 10.82 7.00
C SER A 33 24.81 9.29 6.94
N ALA A 34 24.99 8.64 8.10
CA ALA A 34 25.16 7.19 8.20
C ALA A 34 23.82 6.43 8.12
N LEU A 35 22.75 7.02 8.64
CA LEU A 35 21.40 6.47 8.63
C LEU A 35 20.66 6.98 7.40
N ASN A 36 20.82 6.34 6.22
CA ASN A 36 20.08 6.71 5.00
C ASN A 36 18.57 6.87 5.30
N PRO A 37 18.07 8.11 5.48
CA PRO A 37 16.77 8.32 6.10
C PRO A 37 15.65 8.01 5.10
N ALA A 38 15.91 8.22 3.81
CA ALA A 38 14.99 7.88 2.74
C ALA A 38 14.69 6.38 2.71
N GLU A 39 15.72 5.53 2.85
CA GLU A 39 15.51 4.08 2.87
C GLU A 39 14.70 3.62 4.10
N GLN A 40 14.89 4.26 5.25
CA GLN A 40 14.09 3.95 6.45
C GLN A 40 12.62 4.33 6.29
N VAL A 41 12.33 5.47 5.67
CA VAL A 41 10.96 5.89 5.35
C VAL A 41 10.31 4.88 4.39
N ASN A 42 11.04 4.44 3.37
CA ASN A 42 10.53 3.45 2.42
C ASN A 42 10.26 2.09 3.08
N LYS A 43 11.13 1.64 4.01
CA LYS A 43 10.87 0.43 4.80
C LYS A 43 9.64 0.54 5.69
N ALA A 44 9.43 1.70 6.30
CA ALA A 44 8.24 1.95 7.10
C ALA A 44 6.97 1.96 6.23
N LYS A 45 7.05 2.50 5.00
CA LYS A 45 5.97 2.46 4.02
C LYS A 45 5.63 1.03 3.60
N ASP A 46 6.63 0.20 3.28
CA ASP A 46 6.43 -1.20 2.91
C ASP A 46 5.80 -2.01 4.06
N ALA A 47 6.24 -1.77 5.31
CA ALA A 47 5.66 -2.41 6.49
C ALA A 47 4.20 -1.99 6.72
N ARG A 48 3.87 -0.72 6.47
CA ARG A 48 2.50 -0.22 6.53
C ARG A 48 1.64 -0.88 5.46
N MET A 49 2.08 -0.89 4.20
CA MET A 49 1.38 -1.56 3.10
C MET A 49 1.10 -3.03 3.42
N SER A 50 2.10 -3.78 3.90
CA SER A 50 1.92 -5.17 4.32
C SER A 50 0.86 -5.35 5.41
N ALA A 51 0.89 -4.50 6.44
CA ALA A 51 -0.09 -4.56 7.52
C ALA A 51 -1.51 -4.26 7.02
N ASP A 52 -1.65 -3.30 6.11
CA ASP A 52 -2.96 -2.92 5.58
C ASP A 52 -3.51 -3.92 4.58
N SER A 53 -2.64 -4.54 3.77
CA SER A 53 -2.96 -5.70 2.96
C SER A 53 -3.57 -6.81 3.81
N ALA A 54 -2.93 -7.17 4.93
CA ALA A 54 -3.43 -8.21 5.83
C ALA A 54 -4.77 -7.82 6.47
N GLN A 55 -4.94 -6.55 6.86
CA GLN A 55 -6.22 -6.06 7.41
C GLN A 55 -7.35 -6.08 6.38
N LEU A 56 -7.06 -5.71 5.13
CA LEU A 56 -8.01 -5.76 4.02
C LEU A 56 -8.43 -7.21 3.72
N LEU A 57 -7.48 -8.13 3.60
CA LEU A 57 -7.75 -9.56 3.41
C LEU A 57 -8.62 -10.12 4.53
N SER A 58 -8.26 -9.82 5.78
CA SER A 58 -9.06 -10.24 6.94
C SER A 58 -10.47 -9.66 6.93
N ALA A 59 -10.68 -8.45 6.39
CA ALA A 59 -12.01 -7.85 6.26
C ALA A 59 -12.83 -8.53 5.15
N ILE A 60 -12.20 -8.85 4.03
CA ILE A 60 -12.84 -9.59 2.93
C ILE A 60 -13.25 -11.00 3.38
N ASP A 61 -12.39 -11.71 4.12
CA ASP A 61 -12.71 -13.05 4.66
C ASP A 61 -13.89 -13.00 5.63
N ARG A 62 -13.90 -12.04 6.58
CA ARG A 62 -15.06 -11.85 7.47
C ARG A 62 -16.34 -11.52 6.71
N TYR A 63 -16.25 -10.67 5.69
CA TYR A 63 -17.38 -10.34 4.83
C TYR A 63 -17.94 -11.57 4.12
N TYR A 64 -17.04 -12.39 3.55
CA TYR A 64 -17.40 -13.64 2.89
C TYR A 64 -18.04 -14.63 3.87
N ALA A 65 -17.49 -14.76 5.08
CA ALA A 65 -18.04 -15.63 6.12
C ALA A 65 -19.47 -15.22 6.54
N ALA A 66 -19.79 -13.92 6.51
CA ALA A 66 -21.10 -13.40 6.85
C ALA A 66 -22.12 -13.50 5.70
N ASN A 67 -21.69 -13.24 4.46
CA ASN A 67 -22.59 -13.05 3.32
C ASN A 67 -22.56 -14.19 2.30
N LEU A 68 -21.57 -15.08 2.36
CA LEU A 68 -21.26 -16.14 1.38
C LEU A 68 -20.95 -15.62 -0.03
N GLN A 69 -20.51 -14.37 -0.11
CA GLN A 69 -20.18 -13.65 -1.33
C GLN A 69 -19.03 -12.70 -1.02
N PHE A 70 -18.18 -12.44 -2.01
CA PHE A 70 -17.14 -11.43 -1.89
C PHE A 70 -17.71 -10.05 -2.22
N PRO A 71 -17.07 -8.95 -1.76
CA PRO A 71 -17.54 -7.60 -2.04
C PRO A 71 -17.78 -7.33 -3.54
N TRP A 72 -16.95 -7.87 -4.43
CA TRP A 72 -17.09 -7.70 -5.88
C TRP A 72 -18.22 -8.52 -6.52
N THR A 73 -18.82 -9.46 -5.79
CA THR A 73 -19.88 -10.36 -6.31
C THR A 73 -21.30 -9.86 -6.01
N GLU A 74 -21.46 -8.92 -5.07
CA GLU A 74 -22.77 -8.36 -4.72
C GLU A 74 -23.34 -7.45 -5.81
N TYR A 75 -22.46 -6.91 -6.66
CA TYR A 75 -22.82 -5.82 -7.56
C TYR A 75 -23.41 -6.29 -8.88
N THR A 76 -24.42 -5.53 -9.32
CA THR A 76 -25.33 -5.92 -10.42
C THR A 76 -24.90 -5.43 -11.80
N ALA A 77 -23.82 -4.65 -11.90
CA ALA A 77 -23.28 -4.24 -13.18
C ALA A 77 -22.48 -5.37 -13.84
N ALA A 78 -22.63 -5.52 -15.15
CA ALA A 78 -21.96 -6.55 -15.91
C ALA A 78 -20.47 -6.20 -16.16
N PRO A 79 -19.54 -7.18 -16.12
CA PRO A 79 -19.78 -8.60 -15.87
C PRO A 79 -20.01 -8.90 -14.38
N ALA A 80 -21.02 -9.72 -14.07
CA ALA A 80 -21.20 -10.27 -12.73
C ALA A 80 -20.08 -11.28 -12.47
N TYR A 81 -19.29 -11.05 -11.42
CA TYR A 81 -18.25 -11.99 -10.99
C TYR A 81 -18.86 -13.01 -10.02
N GLY A 82 -18.62 -14.29 -10.27
CA GLY A 82 -18.87 -15.37 -9.35
C GLY A 82 -17.73 -15.56 -8.35
N VAL A 83 -17.96 -16.41 -7.35
CA VAL A 83 -16.95 -16.77 -6.33
C VAL A 83 -15.76 -17.54 -6.90
N ASP A 84 -15.92 -18.19 -8.05
CA ASP A 84 -14.88 -18.98 -8.71
C ASP A 84 -14.18 -18.23 -9.85
N ASP A 85 -14.69 -17.04 -10.21
CA ASP A 85 -14.12 -16.26 -11.29
C ASP A 85 -12.81 -15.61 -10.88
N LEU A 86 -11.97 -15.35 -11.89
CA LEU A 86 -10.79 -14.52 -11.71
C LEU A 86 -11.22 -13.08 -11.39
N PHE A 87 -10.62 -12.51 -10.36
CA PHE A 87 -10.81 -11.11 -10.02
C PHE A 87 -9.46 -10.41 -9.89
N GLY A 88 -9.35 -9.22 -10.47
CA GLY A 88 -8.14 -8.41 -10.44
C GLY A 88 -8.50 -6.94 -10.55
N ALA A 89 -8.26 -6.17 -9.50
CA ALA A 89 -8.63 -4.76 -9.47
C ALA A 89 -7.69 -3.94 -8.56
N PRO A 90 -7.46 -2.66 -8.86
CA PRO A 90 -6.77 -1.78 -7.94
C PRO A 90 -7.64 -1.52 -6.71
N ALA A 91 -7.04 -1.19 -5.57
CA ALA A 91 -7.73 -1.12 -4.29
C ALA A 91 -8.73 0.04 -4.15
N TYR A 92 -8.62 1.05 -4.99
CA TYR A 92 -9.60 2.13 -5.11
C TYR A 92 -10.85 1.70 -5.92
N ALA A 93 -10.80 0.56 -6.62
CA ALA A 93 -11.93 0.10 -7.40
C ALA A 93 -13.11 -0.27 -6.49
N TYR A 94 -14.30 0.13 -6.92
CA TYR A 94 -15.55 -0.07 -6.19
C TYR A 94 -15.79 -1.53 -5.75
N GLY A 95 -15.45 -2.49 -6.61
CA GLY A 95 -15.62 -3.93 -6.34
C GLY A 95 -14.81 -4.45 -5.16
N VAL A 96 -13.74 -3.75 -4.74
CA VAL A 96 -12.94 -4.14 -3.58
C VAL A 96 -13.69 -3.86 -2.27
N GLY A 97 -14.68 -2.96 -2.29
CA GLY A 97 -15.56 -2.67 -1.17
C GLY A 97 -14.96 -1.76 -0.09
N VAL A 98 -13.84 -1.07 -0.36
CA VAL A 98 -13.29 -0.06 0.56
C VAL A 98 -13.94 1.29 0.33
N CYS A 99 -13.99 1.74 -0.93
CA CYS A 99 -14.69 2.94 -1.33
C CYS A 99 -16.01 2.56 -2.01
N GLY A 100 -17.04 3.35 -1.75
CA GLY A 100 -18.25 3.37 -2.53
C GLY A 100 -18.24 4.59 -3.43
N ASP A 101 -18.46 4.44 -4.72
CA ASP A 101 -18.90 5.55 -5.57
C ASP A 101 -19.88 4.98 -6.58
N GLN A 102 -20.90 5.76 -6.86
CA GLN A 102 -21.81 5.49 -7.96
C GLN A 102 -21.39 6.43 -9.09
N ASP A 103 -21.36 5.96 -10.33
CA ASP A 103 -21.16 6.88 -11.44
C ASP A 103 -22.23 7.99 -11.40
N ALA A 104 -22.03 9.09 -12.14
CA ALA A 104 -22.99 10.20 -12.17
C ALA A 104 -24.43 9.79 -12.64
N ALA A 105 -24.60 8.56 -13.13
CA ALA A 105 -25.86 7.96 -13.54
C ALA A 105 -26.42 6.92 -12.53
N GLY A 106 -25.75 6.70 -11.39
CA GLY A 106 -26.16 5.74 -10.36
C GLY A 106 -25.77 4.29 -10.65
N ASN A 107 -24.92 4.01 -11.64
CA ASN A 107 -24.46 2.67 -11.95
C ASN A 107 -23.18 2.34 -11.18
N GLN A 108 -23.08 1.08 -10.77
CA GLN A 108 -21.95 0.52 -10.02
C GLN A 108 -20.92 -0.10 -10.98
N ASP A 109 -20.07 0.69 -11.63
CA ASP A 109 -18.98 0.11 -12.44
C ASP A 109 -17.86 -0.42 -11.52
N LEU A 110 -17.77 -1.74 -11.43
CA LEU A 110 -16.79 -2.48 -10.63
C LEU A 110 -15.33 -2.10 -10.90
N THR A 111 -15.05 -1.56 -12.08
CA THR A 111 -13.71 -1.23 -12.57
C THR A 111 -13.41 0.28 -12.54
N GLN A 112 -14.39 1.08 -12.17
CA GLN A 112 -14.28 2.53 -12.15
C GLN A 112 -13.66 3.03 -10.84
N ASP A 113 -13.07 4.21 -10.94
CA ASP A 113 -12.48 4.90 -9.81
C ASP A 113 -13.57 5.37 -8.84
N ALA A 114 -13.40 5.09 -7.55
CA ALA A 114 -14.38 5.47 -6.54
C ALA A 114 -14.24 6.93 -6.03
N ASP A 115 -13.46 7.75 -6.74
CA ASP A 115 -13.31 9.21 -6.51
C ASP A 115 -13.62 10.02 -7.79
N THR A 116 -14.53 9.53 -8.64
CA THR A 116 -14.81 10.21 -9.92
C THR A 116 -15.46 11.60 -9.72
N LEU A 117 -15.79 11.97 -8.48
CA LEU A 117 -16.29 13.28 -8.11
C LEU A 117 -15.20 14.37 -7.98
N GLY A 118 -13.91 14.01 -7.98
CA GLY A 118 -12.81 14.97 -8.12
C GLY A 118 -12.85 16.13 -7.10
N ASP A 119 -13.33 15.88 -5.89
CA ASP A 119 -13.53 16.92 -4.88
C ASP A 119 -12.21 17.34 -4.18
N GLY A 120 -11.13 16.62 -4.47
CA GLY A 120 -9.79 16.89 -3.95
C GLY A 120 -9.66 16.63 -2.45
N THR A 121 -10.55 15.83 -1.85
CA THR A 121 -10.55 15.55 -0.41
C THR A 121 -9.74 14.32 -0.01
N GLY A 122 -8.94 13.72 -0.87
CA GLY A 122 -7.94 12.71 -0.47
C GLY A 122 -8.53 11.52 0.30
N GLY A 123 -9.74 11.10 -0.06
CA GLY A 123 -10.52 10.03 0.55
C GLY A 123 -11.57 9.49 -0.42
N CYS A 124 -12.15 8.33 -0.13
CA CYS A 124 -13.35 7.86 -0.84
C CYS A 124 -14.50 8.87 -0.73
N ALA A 125 -15.26 9.07 -1.80
CA ALA A 125 -16.46 9.92 -1.76
C ALA A 125 -17.59 9.32 -0.93
N GLU A 126 -17.81 8.00 -1.03
CA GLU A 126 -18.74 7.24 -0.19
C GLU A 126 -18.08 6.01 0.45
N HIS A 127 -18.77 5.44 1.44
CA HIS A 127 -18.32 4.23 2.13
C HIS A 127 -18.53 2.99 1.25
N GLY A 128 -17.52 2.13 1.17
CA GLY A 128 -17.66 0.84 0.49
C GLY A 128 -18.28 -0.22 1.40
N LEU A 129 -18.72 -1.35 0.82
CA LEU A 129 -19.37 -2.46 1.54
C LEU A 129 -18.62 -2.94 2.78
N LEU A 130 -17.28 -3.02 2.75
CA LEU A 130 -16.48 -3.47 3.89
C LEU A 130 -16.53 -2.47 5.04
N VAL A 131 -16.67 -1.17 4.75
CA VAL A 131 -16.78 -0.12 5.77
C VAL A 131 -18.21 -0.04 6.28
N GLU A 132 -19.20 -0.11 5.39
CA GLU A 132 -20.63 -0.09 5.76
C GLU A 132 -21.03 -1.30 6.60
N SER A 133 -20.52 -2.49 6.26
CA SER A 133 -20.72 -3.73 7.04
C SER A 133 -19.89 -3.78 8.32
N THR A 134 -19.10 -2.75 8.62
CA THR A 134 -18.21 -2.64 9.79
C THR A 134 -17.06 -3.67 9.83
N GLU A 135 -16.77 -4.33 8.71
CA GLU A 135 -15.65 -5.26 8.58
C GLU A 135 -14.30 -4.55 8.46
N LEU A 136 -14.30 -3.32 7.96
CA LEU A 136 -13.13 -2.46 7.85
C LEU A 136 -13.41 -1.09 8.47
N LYS A 137 -12.39 -0.50 9.09
CA LYS A 137 -12.52 0.85 9.68
C LYS A 137 -12.54 1.90 8.58
N SER A 138 -13.44 2.88 8.65
CA SER A 138 -13.50 4.05 7.75
C SER A 138 -12.20 4.87 7.68
N GLY A 139 -11.29 4.71 8.64
CA GLY A 139 -9.94 5.27 8.54
C GLY A 139 -9.09 4.71 7.39
N PHE A 140 -9.48 3.58 6.78
CA PHE A 140 -8.83 3.03 5.58
C PHE A 140 -9.11 3.88 4.34
N GLU A 141 -10.27 4.49 4.25
CA GLU A 141 -10.70 5.29 3.08
C GLU A 141 -9.81 6.50 2.83
N LYS A 142 -9.16 7.02 3.88
CA LYS A 142 -8.30 8.22 3.83
C LYS A 142 -6.85 7.94 3.47
N ARG A 143 -6.53 6.70 3.12
CA ARG A 143 -5.15 6.33 2.82
C ARG A 143 -4.95 6.43 1.32
N SER A 144 -3.79 6.95 0.92
CA SER A 144 -3.47 7.31 -0.46
C SER A 144 -3.50 6.17 -1.49
N TYR A 145 -3.63 4.91 -1.06
CA TYR A 145 -3.77 3.76 -1.95
C TYR A 145 -5.23 3.34 -2.17
N PHE A 146 -6.15 3.87 -1.36
CA PHE A 146 -7.59 3.68 -1.50
C PHE A 146 -8.28 4.95 -2.01
N SER A 147 -7.71 6.13 -1.78
CA SER A 147 -8.19 7.41 -2.30
C SER A 147 -7.44 7.80 -3.58
N ASP A 148 -8.10 7.80 -4.75
CA ASP A 148 -7.68 8.36 -6.05
C ASP A 148 -6.18 8.57 -6.27
N ALA A 149 -5.44 7.48 -6.10
CA ALA A 149 -4.18 7.35 -6.79
C ALA A 149 -4.50 6.49 -7.99
N SER A 150 -5.20 7.06 -9.00
CA SER A 150 -5.35 6.37 -10.27
C SER A 150 -4.01 5.78 -10.69
N VAL A 151 -4.03 4.52 -11.14
CA VAL A 151 -2.82 3.79 -11.60
C VAL A 151 -2.04 4.62 -12.62
N THR A 152 -2.71 5.54 -13.31
CA THR A 152 -2.13 6.49 -14.27
C THR A 152 -1.21 7.55 -13.63
N ASN A 153 -1.54 8.06 -12.44
CA ASN A 153 -0.81 9.17 -11.81
C ASN A 153 0.22 8.68 -10.76
N HIS A 154 -0.13 7.66 -9.98
CA HIS A 154 0.71 7.14 -8.88
C HIS A 154 0.70 5.60 -8.79
N PRO A 155 1.12 4.90 -9.86
CA PRO A 155 1.14 3.43 -9.87
C PRO A 155 2.03 2.83 -8.76
N GLU A 156 3.06 3.56 -8.31
CA GLU A 156 3.97 3.12 -7.24
C GLU A 156 3.33 3.06 -5.85
N ASN A 157 2.15 3.65 -5.68
CA ASN A 157 1.43 3.67 -4.41
C ASN A 157 0.18 2.79 -4.45
N THR A 158 -0.13 2.12 -5.55
CA THR A 158 -1.38 1.37 -5.69
C THR A 158 -1.27 -0.03 -5.04
N LEU A 159 -2.30 -0.42 -4.30
CA LEU A 159 -2.53 -1.81 -3.90
C LEU A 159 -3.37 -2.49 -4.97
N TRP A 160 -3.06 -3.73 -5.30
CA TRP A 160 -3.82 -4.56 -6.22
C TRP A 160 -4.41 -5.75 -5.48
N LEU A 161 -5.71 -5.95 -5.60
CA LEU A 161 -6.36 -7.19 -5.18
C LEU A 161 -6.37 -8.15 -6.37
N PHE A 162 -5.98 -9.40 -6.12
CA PHE A 162 -6.00 -10.46 -7.11
C PHE A 162 -6.52 -11.76 -6.51
N LYS A 163 -7.40 -12.43 -7.23
CA LYS A 163 -7.88 -13.77 -6.94
C LYS A 163 -7.81 -14.61 -8.22
N PRO A 164 -7.13 -15.77 -8.21
CA PRO A 164 -7.11 -16.66 -9.36
C PRO A 164 -8.47 -17.30 -9.62
N ALA A 165 -8.73 -17.67 -10.88
CA ALA A 165 -9.89 -18.50 -11.22
C ALA A 165 -9.78 -19.88 -10.56
N GLY A 166 -10.85 -20.33 -9.91
CA GLY A 166 -10.94 -21.64 -9.27
C GLY A 166 -10.08 -21.85 -8.02
N ASP A 167 -9.41 -20.81 -7.51
CA ASP A 167 -8.64 -20.84 -6.26
C ASP A 167 -9.25 -19.85 -5.26
N PRO A 168 -9.60 -20.26 -4.02
CA PRO A 168 -10.17 -19.34 -3.04
C PRO A 168 -9.17 -18.29 -2.54
N THR A 169 -7.85 -18.51 -2.71
CA THR A 169 -6.82 -17.66 -2.13
C THR A 169 -6.83 -16.27 -2.75
N ILE A 170 -7.01 -15.25 -1.90
CA ILE A 170 -6.91 -13.85 -2.30
C ILE A 170 -5.50 -13.34 -2.01
N TYR A 171 -4.99 -12.51 -2.91
CA TYR A 171 -3.71 -11.83 -2.78
C TYR A 171 -3.92 -10.33 -2.80
N VAL A 172 -3.24 -9.61 -1.90
CA VAL A 172 -3.06 -8.17 -2.02
C VAL A 172 -1.60 -7.88 -2.35
N CYS A 173 -1.38 -7.30 -3.52
CA CYS A 173 -0.06 -7.04 -4.08
C CYS A 173 0.27 -5.53 -4.05
N TYR A 174 1.51 -5.20 -3.72
CA TYR A 174 2.02 -3.82 -3.80
C TYR A 174 3.47 -3.78 -4.26
N LYS A 175 3.85 -2.64 -4.83
CA LYS A 175 5.23 -2.38 -5.22
C LYS A 175 6.07 -2.07 -3.98
N PRO A 176 7.13 -2.85 -3.67
CA PRO A 176 8.06 -2.49 -2.61
C PRO A 176 8.77 -1.17 -2.95
N SER A 177 8.83 -0.25 -1.99
CA SER A 177 9.49 1.05 -2.10
C SER A 177 10.92 1.02 -1.56
N ALA A 178 11.24 0.12 -0.63
CA ALA A 178 12.58 0.01 -0.06
C ALA A 178 13.54 -0.69 -1.03
N LYS A 179 14.74 -0.13 -1.24
CA LYS A 179 15.75 -0.73 -2.12
C LYS A 179 16.12 -2.14 -1.66
N THR A 180 16.25 -2.35 -0.35
CA THR A 180 16.54 -3.69 0.19
C THR A 180 15.46 -4.75 -0.10
N ASN A 181 14.22 -4.33 -0.38
CA ASN A 181 13.15 -5.23 -0.80
C ASN A 181 13.13 -5.39 -2.32
N GLN A 182 13.41 -4.33 -3.07
CA GLN A 182 13.55 -4.36 -4.52
C GLN A 182 14.73 -5.22 -4.98
N ASP A 183 15.85 -5.20 -4.26
CA ASP A 183 17.06 -5.98 -4.56
C ASP A 183 16.80 -7.49 -4.54
N LYS A 184 15.74 -7.93 -3.84
CA LYS A 184 15.32 -9.34 -3.82
C LYS A 184 14.79 -9.81 -5.16
N ALA A 185 14.48 -8.92 -6.11
CA ALA A 185 13.99 -9.34 -7.44
C ALA A 185 15.06 -10.05 -8.28
N ASN A 186 16.34 -9.93 -7.92
CA ASN A 186 17.43 -10.65 -8.57
C ASN A 186 17.75 -12.00 -7.90
N ASP A 187 17.00 -12.39 -6.88
CA ASP A 187 17.16 -13.67 -6.17
C ASP A 187 16.19 -14.72 -6.74
N THR A 188 16.69 -15.88 -7.15
CA THR A 188 15.86 -17.00 -7.65
C THR A 188 15.00 -17.64 -6.56
N SER A 189 15.20 -17.29 -5.29
CA SER A 189 14.35 -17.66 -4.15
C SER A 189 13.47 -16.50 -3.66
N SER A 190 13.31 -15.46 -4.47
CA SER A 190 12.53 -14.28 -4.08
C SER A 190 11.08 -14.62 -3.76
N ALA A 191 10.57 -14.04 -2.67
CA ALA A 191 9.15 -14.04 -2.37
C ALA A 191 8.36 -13.08 -3.28
N LEU A 192 9.05 -12.27 -4.09
CA LEU A 192 8.41 -11.35 -5.02
C LEU A 192 7.72 -12.10 -6.15
N LYS A 193 6.64 -11.50 -6.63
CA LYS A 193 5.77 -12.05 -7.66
C LYS A 193 5.75 -11.14 -8.88
N TYR A 194 5.53 -11.75 -10.02
CA TYR A 194 5.26 -11.05 -11.26
C TYR A 194 3.76 -11.15 -11.56
N LEU A 195 3.14 -10.01 -11.86
CA LEU A 195 1.74 -9.93 -12.26
C LEU A 195 1.70 -9.91 -13.80
N THR A 196 0.90 -10.80 -14.39
CA THR A 196 0.61 -10.75 -15.83
C THR A 196 -0.64 -9.93 -16.06
N TRP A 197 -0.61 -8.99 -17.00
CA TRP A 197 -1.69 -8.02 -17.21
C TRP A 197 -2.51 -8.34 -18.46
N SER A 198 -3.81 -8.04 -18.42
CA SER A 198 -4.72 -8.21 -19.58
C SER A 198 -4.54 -7.15 -20.67
N GLY A 199 -3.92 -6.02 -20.34
CA GLY A 199 -3.62 -4.90 -21.22
C GLY A 199 -2.12 -4.55 -21.19
N ALA A 200 -1.73 -3.57 -22.00
CA ALA A 200 -0.37 -3.02 -21.99
C ALA A 200 -0.33 -1.67 -21.24
N ASP A 201 0.86 -1.30 -20.77
CA ASP A 201 1.18 0.02 -20.19
C ASP A 201 0.47 0.29 -18.86
N GLY A 202 0.33 -0.73 -17.99
CA GLY A 202 -0.25 -0.57 -16.65
C GLY A 202 -1.75 -0.24 -16.63
N SER A 203 -2.42 -0.28 -17.78
CA SER A 203 -3.85 0.01 -17.94
C SER A 203 -4.75 -1.23 -17.81
N GLY A 204 -4.15 -2.41 -17.72
CA GLY A 204 -4.84 -3.70 -17.60
C GLY A 204 -5.11 -4.12 -16.16
N THR A 205 -5.84 -5.22 -16.02
CA THR A 205 -6.05 -5.93 -14.75
C THR A 205 -5.11 -7.13 -14.64
N PRO A 206 -4.68 -7.52 -13.43
CA PRO A 206 -3.84 -8.70 -13.25
C PRO A 206 -4.65 -9.97 -13.56
N THR A 207 -4.06 -10.86 -14.36
CA THR A 207 -4.64 -12.12 -14.87
C THR A 207 -3.90 -13.36 -14.40
N ALA A 208 -2.66 -13.22 -13.95
CA ALA A 208 -1.89 -14.31 -13.36
C ALA A 208 -0.83 -13.78 -12.40
N ILE A 209 -0.45 -14.62 -11.43
CA ILE A 209 0.67 -14.39 -10.53
C ILE A 209 1.69 -15.50 -10.74
N THR A 210 2.92 -15.13 -11.07
CA THR A 210 4.05 -16.05 -11.16
C THR A 210 5.18 -15.59 -10.24
N GLN A 211 6.21 -16.41 -10.07
CA GLN A 211 7.39 -15.99 -9.33
C GLN A 211 8.15 -14.93 -10.15
N CYS A 212 8.59 -13.85 -9.48
CA CYS A 212 9.52 -12.90 -10.10
C CYS A 212 10.90 -13.56 -10.18
N ASP A 213 11.35 -13.84 -11.41
CA ASP A 213 12.67 -14.39 -11.69
C ASP A 213 13.27 -13.66 -12.90
N PRO A 214 14.53 -13.16 -12.80
CA PRO A 214 15.22 -12.46 -13.88
C PRO A 214 15.33 -13.25 -15.19
N GLY A 215 15.12 -14.57 -15.19
CA GLY A 215 15.20 -15.43 -16.37
C GLY A 215 13.87 -15.74 -17.06
N THR A 216 12.71 -15.49 -16.42
CA THR A 216 11.41 -15.92 -16.97
C THR A 216 10.35 -14.84 -17.04
N SER A 217 10.31 -13.87 -16.11
CA SER A 217 9.45 -12.68 -16.16
C SER A 217 9.74 -11.74 -14.96
N PRO A 218 9.86 -10.41 -15.17
CA PRO A 218 10.07 -9.71 -16.44
C PRO A 218 11.52 -9.92 -16.96
N ALA A 219 11.77 -9.68 -18.25
CA ALA A 219 13.10 -9.89 -18.85
C ALA A 219 14.21 -9.03 -18.21
N ALA A 220 13.83 -7.87 -17.67
CA ALA A 220 14.62 -7.07 -16.74
C ALA A 220 13.66 -6.28 -15.85
N VAL A 221 13.91 -6.24 -14.54
CA VAL A 221 13.07 -5.49 -13.61
C VAL A 221 13.43 -4.01 -13.68
N ASP A 222 12.50 -3.17 -14.14
CA ASP A 222 12.64 -1.72 -14.17
C ASP A 222 11.67 -1.05 -13.21
N TRP A 223 12.14 -0.76 -11.99
CA TRP A 223 11.37 -0.09 -10.95
C TRP A 223 10.93 1.35 -11.27
N THR A 224 11.46 1.96 -12.34
CA THR A 224 11.22 3.35 -12.71
C THR A 224 10.36 3.51 -13.97
N GLY A 225 10.27 2.46 -14.78
CA GLY A 225 9.50 2.42 -16.00
C GLY A 225 8.06 1.95 -15.80
N ASN A 226 7.58 1.14 -16.73
CA ASN A 226 6.21 0.65 -16.80
C ASN A 226 5.86 -0.26 -15.59
N PRO A 227 4.70 -0.08 -14.93
CA PRO A 227 4.18 -1.01 -13.92
C PRO A 227 4.20 -2.49 -14.31
N ASP A 228 4.08 -2.78 -15.61
CA ASP A 228 4.10 -4.14 -16.16
C ASP A 228 5.46 -4.83 -16.01
N ASP A 229 6.54 -4.07 -15.79
CA ASP A 229 7.91 -4.57 -15.62
C ASP A 229 8.35 -4.63 -14.15
N TRP A 230 7.41 -4.43 -13.22
CA TRP A 230 7.71 -4.46 -11.78
C TRP A 230 7.52 -5.84 -11.18
N CYS A 231 8.23 -6.06 -10.08
CA CYS A 231 7.96 -7.18 -9.18
C CYS A 231 7.21 -6.70 -7.93
N TRP A 232 6.26 -7.50 -7.51
CA TRP A 232 5.27 -7.15 -6.51
C TRP A 232 5.45 -7.99 -5.25
N THR A 233 5.24 -7.38 -4.09
CA THR A 233 5.07 -8.14 -2.85
C THR A 233 3.60 -8.47 -2.72
N CYS A 234 3.25 -9.75 -2.80
CA CYS A 234 1.87 -10.22 -2.66
C CYS A 234 1.70 -10.89 -1.30
N VAL A 235 0.86 -10.31 -0.46
CA VAL A 235 0.42 -10.90 0.81
C VAL A 235 -0.74 -11.83 0.50
N PRO A 236 -0.62 -13.14 0.77
CA PRO A 236 -1.76 -14.05 0.69
C PRO A 236 -2.68 -13.85 1.90
N GLU A 237 -3.96 -14.18 1.70
CA GLU A 237 -4.95 -14.40 2.76
C GLU A 237 -4.47 -15.40 3.83
#